data_AF-A0A965EN40-F1
#
_entry.id   AF-A0A965EN40-F1
#
_cell.length_a   1.000
_cell.length_b   1.000
_cell.length_c   1.000
_cell.angle_alpha   90.00
_cell.angle_beta   90.00
_cell.angle_gamma   90.00
#
_symmetry.space_group_name_H-M   'P 1'
#
loop_
_entity.id
_entity.type
_entity.pdbx_description
1 polymer ?
#
loop_
_entity_poly.entity_id
_entity_poly.type
_entity_poly.pdbx_seq_one_letter_code
_entity_poly.pdbx_strand_id
1 'polypeptide(L)' 'TVRFGTLDITVRKCHKRPPTETPETTVYLEIRERRLGESAVDLFAGWMFASSPAAASVEHPVYDVWVVDCRRASSSG' A
#
# COMPACT_ATOMS: atom_id res chain seq x y z
N THR A 1 -4.78 -6.21 -7.06
CA THR A 1 -5.55 -5.56 -5.98
C THR A 1 -5.96 -6.59 -4.98
N VAL A 2 -5.85 -6.28 -3.69
CA VAL A 2 -6.33 -7.12 -2.57
C VAL A 2 -7.42 -6.34 -1.85
N ARG A 3 -8.44 -7.04 -1.32
CA ARG A 3 -9.49 -6.43 -0.51
C ARG A 3 -9.33 -6.82 0.95
N PHE A 4 -9.41 -5.84 1.84
CA PHE A 4 -9.35 -6.01 3.28
C PHE A 4 -10.45 -5.18 3.94
N GLY A 5 -11.45 -5.85 4.52
CA GLY A 5 -12.65 -5.16 5.01
C GLY A 5 -13.36 -4.39 3.87
N THR A 6 -13.54 -3.09 4.05
CA THR A 6 -14.08 -2.15 3.04
C THR A 6 -12.99 -1.56 2.14
N LEU A 7 -11.71 -1.82 2.40
CA LEU A 7 -10.60 -1.25 1.63
C LEU A 7 -10.22 -2.12 0.44
N ASP A 8 -10.07 -1.50 -0.71
CA ASP A 8 -9.30 -2.02 -1.82
C ASP A 8 -7.89 -1.45 -1.80
N ILE A 9 -6.90 -2.33 -1.81
CA ILE A 9 -5.50 -1.95 -1.82
C ILE A 9 -4.88 -2.44 -3.13
N THR A 10 -4.45 -1.50 -3.96
CA THR A 10 -3.85 -1.77 -5.26
C THR A 10 -2.39 -1.34 -5.24
N VAL A 11 -1.49 -2.33 -5.27
CA VAL A 11 -0.06 -2.10 -5.50
C VAL A 11 0.17 -1.89 -6.99
N ARG A 12 0.61 -0.69 -7.39
CA ARG A 12 0.97 -0.40 -8.79
C ARG A 12 2.43 -0.70 -9.08
N LYS A 13 3.32 -0.30 -8.17
CA LYS A 13 4.76 -0.49 -8.32
C LYS A 13 5.39 -0.76 -6.97
N CYS A 14 6.28 -1.75 -6.93
CA CYS A 14 7.02 -2.14 -5.73
C CYS A 14 8.51 -2.10 -6.08
N HIS A 15 9.30 -1.31 -5.32
CA HIS A 15 10.73 -1.20 -5.52
C HIS A 15 11.47 -1.41 -4.19
N LYS A 16 12.48 -2.28 -4.21
CA LYS A 16 13.38 -2.54 -3.10
C LYS A 16 14.80 -2.29 -3.56
N ARG A 17 15.54 -1.47 -2.82
CA ARG A 17 16.94 -1.19 -3.14
C ARG A 17 17.82 -2.45 -2.99
N PRO A 18 18.90 -2.57 -3.77
CA PRO A 18 19.84 -3.68 -3.64
C PRO A 18 20.57 -3.63 -2.28
N PRO A 19 21.10 -4.78 -1.80
CA PRO A 19 21.78 -4.84 -0.50
C PRO A 19 23.05 -3.97 -0.38
N THR A 20 23.61 -3.53 -1.50
CA THR A 20 24.79 -2.66 -1.57
C THR A 20 24.48 -1.19 -1.29
N GLU A 21 23.21 -0.82 -1.27
CA GLU A 21 22.73 0.53 -0.98
C GLU A 21 22.04 0.58 0.38
N THR A 22 21.80 1.79 0.90
CA THR A 22 21.00 1.98 2.10
C THR A 22 19.63 1.29 1.95
N PRO A 23 19.24 0.40 2.89
CA PRO A 23 17.97 -0.32 2.80
C PRO A 23 16.78 0.63 2.70
N GLU A 24 16.01 0.51 1.63
CA GLU A 24 14.76 1.25 1.44
C GLU A 24 13.81 0.43 0.56
N THR A 25 12.52 0.50 0.89
CA THR A 25 11.45 -0.07 0.08
C THR A 25 10.43 1.00 -0.20
N THR A 26 10.14 1.23 -1.48
CA THR A 26 9.23 2.27 -1.95
C THR A 26 8.15 1.67 -2.81
N VAL A 27 6.90 1.96 -2.49
CA VAL A 27 5.74 1.37 -3.17
C VAL A 27 4.77 2.46 -3.57
N TYR A 28 4.30 2.41 -4.81
CA TYR A 28 3.18 3.22 -5.25
C TYR A 28 1.89 2.43 -5.03
N LEU A 29 1.02 2.98 -4.19
CA LEU A 29 -0.21 2.35 -3.73
C LEU A 29 -1.40 3.25 -4.07
N GLU A 30 -2.49 2.61 -4.46
CA GLU A 30 -3.81 3.22 -4.53
C GLU A 30 -4.72 2.48 -3.56
N ILE A 31 -5.37 3.22 -2.66
CA ILE A 31 -6.27 2.70 -1.64
C ILE A 31 -7.62 3.38 -1.80
N ARG A 32 -8.67 2.55 -1.88
CA ARG A 32 -10.05 3.00 -2.01
C ARG A 32 -10.92 2.38 -0.93
N GLU A 33 -11.87 3.13 -0.40
CA GLU A 33 -12.94 2.55 0.41
C GLU A 33 -14.14 2.22 -0.48
N ARG A 34 -14.67 1.00 -0.36
CA ARG A 34 -15.90 0.55 -0.99
C ARG A 34 -16.86 0.01 0.05
N ARG A 35 -17.83 0.82 0.45
CA ARG A 35 -18.95 0.42 1.32
C ARG A 35 -20.08 -0.17 0.49
N LEU A 36 -20.91 -1.02 1.10
CA LEU A 36 -22.03 -1.64 0.41
C LEU A 36 -23.05 -0.56 0.01
N GLY A 37 -23.40 -0.49 -1.28
CA GLY A 37 -24.39 0.46 -1.79
C GLY A 37 -23.86 1.88 -2.04
N GLU A 38 -22.57 2.13 -1.80
CA GLU A 38 -21.92 3.42 -2.06
C GLU A 38 -20.89 3.32 -3.19
N SER A 39 -20.58 4.45 -3.81
CA SER A 39 -19.47 4.56 -4.76
C SER A 39 -18.13 4.44 -4.02
N ALA A 40 -17.11 3.91 -4.71
CA ALA A 40 -15.77 3.87 -4.17
C ALA A 40 -15.22 5.28 -3.92
N VAL A 41 -14.60 5.50 -2.76
CA VAL A 41 -13.93 6.76 -2.41
C VAL A 41 -12.42 6.52 -2.41
N ASP A 42 -11.66 7.37 -3.11
CA ASP A 42 -10.20 7.33 -3.07
C ASP A 42 -9.71 7.86 -1.71
N LEU A 43 -8.95 7.04 -0.97
CA LEU A 43 -8.36 7.42 0.32
C LEU A 43 -6.89 7.83 0.19
N PHE A 44 -6.15 7.16 -0.71
CA PHE A 44 -4.72 7.41 -0.90
C PHE A 44 -4.30 7.00 -2.31
N ALA A 45 -3.48 7.82 -2.96
CA ALA A 45 -2.82 7.49 -4.22
C ALA A 45 -1.44 8.14 -4.24
N GLY A 46 -0.39 7.36 -3.98
CA GLY A 46 0.94 7.94 -3.82
C GLY A 46 2.04 6.94 -3.54
N TRP A 47 3.25 7.50 -3.42
CA TRP A 47 4.44 6.77 -3.00
C TRP A 47 4.51 6.72 -1.48
N MET A 48 4.83 5.54 -0.95
CA MET A 48 5.07 5.32 0.46
C MET A 48 6.41 4.61 0.66
N PHE A 49 7.16 5.07 1.66
CA PHE A 49 8.48 4.57 2.02
C PHE A 49 8.38 3.71 3.27
N ALA A 50 8.95 2.51 3.24
CA ALA A 50 8.91 1.60 4.38
C ALA A 50 9.65 2.17 5.60
N SER A 51 10.68 2.99 5.38
CA SER A 51 11.41 3.66 6.46
C SER A 51 10.66 4.85 7.07
N SER A 52 9.72 5.45 6.33
CA SER A 52 9.07 6.71 6.68
C SER A 52 7.58 6.72 6.32
N PRO A 53 6.76 5.84 6.92
CA PRO A 53 5.34 5.72 6.58
C PRO A 53 4.53 6.98 6.91
N ALA A 54 4.93 7.72 7.96
CA ALA A 54 4.26 8.95 8.35
C ALA A 54 4.36 10.08 7.30
N ALA A 55 5.31 10.02 6.38
CA ALA A 55 5.43 11.00 5.29
C ALA A 55 4.34 10.84 4.22
N ALA A 56 3.66 9.69 4.19
CA ALA A 56 2.61 9.36 3.23
C ALA A 56 1.51 8.53 3.93
N SER A 57 0.82 9.14 4.90
CA SER A 57 -0.19 8.48 5.71
C SER A 57 -1.52 8.30 4.97
N VAL A 58 -2.23 7.22 5.30
CA VAL A 58 -3.61 6.98 4.84
C VAL A 58 -4.58 7.63 5.82
N GLU A 59 -5.47 8.47 5.31
CA GLU A 59 -6.48 9.13 6.14
C GLU A 59 -7.73 8.24 6.27
N HIS A 60 -7.79 7.43 7.34
CA HIS A 60 -8.97 6.63 7.64
C HIS A 60 -9.20 6.52 9.16
N PRO A 61 -10.46 6.59 9.65
CA PRO A 61 -10.77 6.57 11.08
C PRO A 61 -10.56 5.22 11.80
N VAL A 62 -10.09 4.19 11.10
CA VAL A 62 -10.09 2.79 11.60
C VAL A 62 -8.83 2.07 11.17
N TYR A 63 -8.44 2.20 9.91
CA TYR A 63 -7.29 1.52 9.34
C TYR A 63 -6.11 2.47 9.24
N ASP A 64 -4.95 1.99 9.65
CA ASP A 64 -3.67 2.56 9.28
C ASP A 64 -2.96 1.55 8.39
N VAL A 65 -2.41 2.01 7.27
CA VAL A 65 -1.82 1.16 6.23
C VAL A 65 -0.45 1.70 5.90
N TRP A 66 0.58 0.87 6.09
CA TRP A 66 1.95 1.20 5.77
C TRP A 66 2.67 0.09 4.98
N VAL A 67 3.68 0.50 4.21
CA VAL A 67 4.57 -0.43 3.50
C VAL A 67 5.59 -1.00 4.47
N VAL A 68 5.85 -2.30 4.35
CA VAL A 68 6.92 -2.99 5.10
C VAL A 68 8.00 -3.54 4.17
N ASP A 69 7.62 -4.29 3.13
CA ASP A 69 8.57 -4.90 2.20
C ASP A 69 7.95 -5.21 0.82
N CYS A 70 8.80 -5.32 -0.21
CA CYS A 70 8.45 -5.87 -1.51
C CYS A 70 8.86 -7.33 -1.61
N ARG A 71 7.88 -8.21 -1.75
CA ARG A 71 8.11 -9.64 -1.96
C ARG A 71 7.52 -10.07 -3.29
N ARG A 72 8.20 -10.97 -3.99
CA ARG A 72 7.59 -11.68 -5.13
C ARG A 72 6.44 -12.52 -4.57
N ALA A 73 5.29 -12.48 -5.24
CA ALA A 73 4.21 -13.39 -4.92
C ALA A 73 4.73 -14.82 -5.08
N SER A 74 4.72 -15.61 -4.00
CA SER A 74 4.89 -17.05 -4.15
C SER A 74 3.64 -17.57 -4.84
N SER A 75 3.78 -18.11 -6.04
CA SER A 75 2.73 -18.92 -6.64
C SER A 75 2.56 -20.17 -5.77
N SER A 76 1.63 -20.12 -4.83
CA SER A 76 1.08 -21.35 -4.26
C SER A 76 0.22 -21.97 -5.35
N GLY A 77 0.79 -22.96 -6.04
CA GLY A 77 0.07 -23.85 -6.94
C GLY A 77 -0.90 -24.75 -6.19
#